data_AF-A0A932V5V9-F1
#
_entry.id   AF-A0A932V5V9-F1
#
_cell.length_a   1.000
_cell.length_b   1.000
_cell.length_c   1.000
_cell.angle_alpha   90.00
_cell.angle_beta   90.00
_cell.angle_gamma   90.00
#
_symmetry.space_group_name_H-M   'P 1'
#
loop_
_entity.id
_entity.type
_entity.pdbx_description
1 polymer ?
#
loop_
_entity_poly.entity_id
_entity_poly.type
_entity_poly.pdbx_seq_one_letter_code
_entity_poly.pdbx_strand_id
1 'polypeptide(L)'
;AIGSVLEKLAQGFDRYKTILRFARKEFFHFSNQFHDESFQKFCEEIEHYEREEKVSEAMDQFLDAYAEWVRTRDISIRLRLEERARALKALDPSFSFEMNGENP
;
A
#
# COMPACT_ATOMS: atom_id res chain seq x y z
N ALA A 1 3.13 -11.44 -56.55
CA ALA A 1 2.45 -11.81 -55.29
C ALA A 1 3.20 -11.31 -54.05
N ILE A 2 4.49 -11.64 -53.85
CA ILE A 2 5.27 -11.27 -52.65
C ILE A 2 5.42 -9.74 -52.46
N GLY A 3 5.64 -8.97 -53.53
CA GLY A 3 5.78 -7.51 -53.46
C GLY A 3 4.54 -6.77 -52.91
N SER A 4 3.34 -7.25 -53.23
CA SER A 4 2.07 -6.68 -52.72
C SER A 4 1.87 -6.94 -51.22
N VAL A 5 2.40 -8.05 -50.70
CA VAL A 5 2.36 -8.37 -49.27
C VAL A 5 3.39 -7.51 -48.51
N LEU A 6 4.58 -7.31 -49.08
CA LEU A 6 5.62 -6.43 -48.53
C LEU A 6 5.17 -4.97 -48.46
N GLU A 7 4.46 -4.49 -49.49
CA GLU A 7 3.93 -3.12 -49.55
C GLU A 7 2.82 -2.87 -48.51
N LYS A 8 1.94 -3.85 -48.30
CA LYS A 8 0.93 -3.82 -47.24
C LYS A 8 1.53 -3.90 -45.83
N LEU A 9 2.61 -4.66 -45.65
CA LEU A 9 3.38 -4.70 -44.41
C LEU A 9 4.05 -3.34 -44.15
N ALA A 10 4.68 -2.75 -45.16
CA ALA A 10 5.34 -1.44 -45.05
C ALA A 10 4.33 -0.32 -44.70
N GLN A 11 3.16 -0.31 -45.32
CA GLN A 11 2.07 0.62 -44.96
C GLN A 11 1.54 0.38 -43.54
N GLY A 12 1.48 -0.88 -43.11
CA GLY A 12 1.16 -1.25 -41.72
C GLY A 12 2.19 -0.71 -40.73
N PHE A 13 3.48 -0.77 -41.08
CA PHE A 13 4.58 -0.24 -40.28
C PHE A 13 4.55 1.30 -40.17
N ASP A 14 4.16 2.03 -41.21
CA ASP A 14 4.04 3.48 -41.15
C ASP A 14 2.86 3.93 -40.28
N ARG A 15 1.74 3.19 -40.30
CA ARG A 15 0.65 3.38 -39.33
C ARG A 15 1.11 3.10 -37.91
N TYR A 16 1.85 2.01 -37.70
CA TYR A 16 2.39 1.65 -36.39
C TYR A 16 3.38 2.70 -35.86
N LYS A 17 4.28 3.22 -36.69
CA LYS A 17 5.20 4.31 -36.34
C LYS A 17 4.47 5.60 -35.98
N THR A 18 3.37 5.91 -36.65
CA THR A 18 2.55 7.10 -36.37
C THR A 18 1.88 6.98 -35.01
N ILE A 19 1.32 5.80 -34.69
CA ILE A 19 0.74 5.51 -33.38
C ILE A 19 1.83 5.58 -32.29
N LEU A 20 3.00 5.00 -32.51
CA LEU A 20 4.12 5.05 -31.57
C LEU A 20 4.64 6.47 -31.33
N ARG A 21 4.71 7.31 -32.36
CA ARG A 21 5.09 8.72 -32.22
C ARG A 21 4.06 9.50 -31.43
N PHE A 22 2.78 9.26 -31.65
CA PHE A 22 1.71 9.87 -30.89
C PHE A 22 1.73 9.42 -29.43
N ALA A 23 1.80 8.12 -29.17
CA ALA A 23 1.88 7.55 -27.82
C ALA A 23 3.12 8.05 -27.05
N ARG A 24 4.27 8.18 -27.73
CA ARG A 24 5.48 8.76 -27.13
C ARG A 24 5.28 10.24 -26.79
N LYS A 25 4.65 11.02 -27.67
CA LYS A 25 4.36 12.44 -27.42
C LYS A 25 3.41 12.62 -26.24
N GLU A 26 2.35 11.81 -26.16
CA GLU A 26 1.42 11.79 -25.03
C GLU A 26 2.10 11.34 -23.74
N PHE A 27 2.96 10.33 -23.79
CA PHE A 27 3.74 9.89 -22.63
C PHE A 27 4.70 10.99 -22.12
N PHE A 28 5.40 11.68 -23.01
CA PHE A 28 6.25 12.81 -22.62
C PHE A 28 5.43 14.02 -22.16
N HIS A 29 4.23 14.23 -22.69
CA HIS A 29 3.31 15.28 -22.23
C HIS A 29 2.79 14.97 -20.82
N PHE A 30 2.36 13.74 -20.58
CA PHE A 30 1.92 13.24 -19.26
C PHE A 30 3.08 13.26 -18.25
N SER A 31 4.24 12.71 -18.62
CA SER A 31 5.43 12.66 -17.76
C SER A 31 6.02 14.03 -17.44
N ASN A 32 5.91 15.02 -18.34
CA ASN A 32 6.34 16.39 -18.07
C ASN A 32 5.28 17.22 -17.33
N GLN A 33 3.99 16.87 -17.42
CA GLN A 33 2.91 17.53 -16.67
C GLN A 33 2.75 16.99 -15.25
N PHE A 34 3.12 15.73 -15.01
CA PHE A 34 3.38 15.17 -13.67
C PHE A 34 4.69 15.72 -13.12
N HIS A 35 4.80 17.06 -13.06
CA HIS A 35 5.85 17.73 -12.32
C HIS A 35 5.95 17.16 -10.90
N ASP A 36 7.18 17.00 -10.44
CA ASP A 36 7.59 16.33 -9.20
C ASP A 36 6.68 16.58 -7.99
N GLU A 37 6.07 17.76 -7.84
CA GLU A 37 5.17 18.07 -6.74
C GLU A 37 3.92 17.18 -6.64
N SER A 38 3.29 16.83 -7.76
CA SER A 38 2.08 15.97 -7.74
C SER A 38 2.46 14.53 -7.45
N PHE A 39 3.61 14.07 -7.95
CA PHE A 39 4.15 12.75 -7.65
C PHE A 39 4.62 12.67 -6.19
N GLN A 40 5.24 13.72 -5.68
CA GLN A 40 5.68 13.82 -4.30
C GLN A 40 4.51 13.83 -3.32
N LYS A 41 3.45 14.59 -3.61
CA LYS A 41 2.19 14.52 -2.85
C LYS A 41 1.57 13.13 -2.87
N PHE A 42 1.56 12.49 -4.03
CA PHE A 42 1.09 11.11 -4.15
C PHE A 42 1.93 10.13 -3.31
N CYS A 43 3.26 10.28 -3.29
CA CYS A 43 4.13 9.51 -2.41
C CYS A 43 3.83 9.78 -0.93
N GLU A 44 3.63 11.04 -0.53
CA GLU A 44 3.26 11.42 0.83
C GLU A 44 1.89 10.82 1.24
N GLU A 45 0.92 10.81 0.34
CA GLU A 45 -0.41 10.19 0.55
C GLU A 45 -0.32 8.67 0.68
N ILE A 46 0.51 8.00 -0.14
CA ILE A 46 0.78 6.56 -0.01
C ILE A 46 1.45 6.26 1.33
N GLU A 47 2.47 7.01 1.71
CA GLU A 47 3.15 6.80 3.00
C GLU A 47 2.19 7.00 4.18
N HIS A 48 1.27 7.96 4.08
CA HIS A 48 0.21 8.15 5.07
C HIS A 48 -0.72 6.94 5.13
N TYR A 49 -1.20 6.48 3.98
CA TYR A 49 -2.05 5.31 3.87
C TYR A 49 -1.38 4.05 4.43
N GLU A 50 -0.12 3.79 4.07
CA GLU A 50 0.64 2.65 4.60
C GLU A 50 0.84 2.73 6.12
N ARG A 51 0.98 3.93 6.69
CA ARG A 51 1.05 4.11 8.15
C ARG A 51 -0.29 3.78 8.79
N GLU A 52 -1.39 4.28 8.25
CA GLU A 52 -2.74 3.98 8.75
C GLU A 52 -3.05 2.49 8.67
N GLU A 53 -2.70 1.83 7.56
CA GLU A 53 -2.86 0.39 7.39
C GLU A 53 -2.05 -0.39 8.43
N LYS A 54 -0.79 -0.02 8.67
CA LYS A 54 0.04 -0.66 9.71
C LYS A 54 -0.55 -0.49 11.12
N VAL A 55 -1.14 0.67 11.43
CA VAL A 55 -1.83 0.87 12.71
C VAL A 55 -3.07 -0.02 12.79
N SER A 56 -3.86 -0.09 11.71
CA SER A 56 -5.05 -0.95 11.64
C SER A 56 -4.71 -2.42 11.83
N GLU A 57 -3.69 -2.93 11.13
CA GLU A 57 -3.24 -4.32 11.29
C GLU A 57 -2.73 -4.62 12.70
N ALA A 58 -1.98 -3.69 13.29
CA ALA A 58 -1.50 -3.83 14.67
C ALA A 58 -2.66 -3.83 15.68
N MET A 59 -3.72 -3.06 15.42
CA MET A 59 -4.95 -3.04 16.21
C MET A 59 -5.69 -4.37 16.12
N ASP A 60 -5.88 -4.92 14.92
CA ASP A 60 -6.54 -6.21 14.72
C ASP A 60 -5.77 -7.34 15.44
N GLN A 61 -4.45 -7.37 15.32
CA GLN A 61 -3.60 -8.34 16.03
C GLN A 61 -3.71 -8.21 17.56
N PHE A 62 -3.84 -6.98 18.06
CA PHE A 62 -4.07 -6.73 19.48
C PHE A 62 -5.45 -7.25 19.93
N LEU A 63 -6.50 -6.97 19.15
CA LEU A 63 -7.86 -7.42 19.43
C LEU A 63 -8.00 -8.95 19.40
N ASP A 64 -7.33 -9.61 18.45
CA ASP A 64 -7.28 -11.07 18.37
C ASP A 64 -6.63 -11.68 19.61
N ALA A 65 -5.47 -11.14 20.02
CA ALA A 65 -4.78 -11.57 21.23
C ALA A 65 -5.61 -11.30 22.49
N TYR A 66 -6.36 -10.19 22.53
CA TYR A 66 -7.23 -9.85 23.64
C TYR A 66 -8.41 -10.81 23.74
N ALA A 67 -9.08 -11.09 22.62
CA ALA A 67 -10.19 -12.05 22.56
C ALA A 67 -9.71 -13.46 22.96
N GLU A 68 -8.52 -13.86 22.53
CA GLU A 68 -7.90 -15.12 22.91
C GLU A 68 -7.58 -15.16 24.42
N TRP A 69 -7.04 -14.08 24.98
CA TRP A 69 -6.76 -13.97 26.41
C TRP A 69 -8.04 -14.01 27.25
N VAL A 70 -9.09 -13.30 26.85
CA VAL A 70 -10.39 -13.32 27.56
C VAL A 70 -10.96 -14.73 27.62
N ARG A 71 -10.80 -15.52 26.54
CA ARG A 71 -11.32 -16.89 26.44
C ARG A 71 -10.50 -17.92 27.22
N THR A 72 -9.16 -17.80 27.18
CA THR A 72 -8.25 -18.82 27.75
C THR A 72 -7.77 -18.47 29.14
N ARG A 73 -7.68 -17.17 29.46
CA ARG A 73 -6.97 -16.59 30.60
C ARG A 73 -5.54 -17.09 30.75
N ASP A 74 -4.93 -17.49 29.64
CA ASP A 74 -3.56 -18.01 29.62
C ASP A 74 -2.54 -16.86 29.78
N ILE A 75 -1.58 -17.07 30.67
CA ILE A 75 -0.51 -16.13 30.98
C ILE A 75 0.42 -15.93 29.76
N SER A 76 0.61 -16.95 28.92
CA SER A 76 1.40 -16.85 27.68
C SER A 76 0.75 -15.93 26.65
N ILE A 77 -0.58 -15.95 26.54
CA ILE A 77 -1.35 -15.07 25.67
C ILE A 77 -1.37 -13.64 26.24
N ARG A 78 -1.41 -13.49 27.57
CA ARG A 78 -1.25 -12.19 28.23
C ARG A 78 0.09 -11.51 27.87
N LEU A 79 1.20 -12.25 27.92
CA LEU A 79 2.51 -11.69 27.55
C LEU A 79 2.53 -11.22 26.09
N ARG A 80 1.95 -12.02 25.18
CA ARG A 80 1.80 -11.64 23.76
C ARG A 80 0.92 -10.41 23.59
N LEU A 81 -0.17 -10.29 24.37
CA LEU A 81 -1.04 -9.12 24.37
C LEU A 81 -0.30 -7.85 24.82
N GLU A 82 0.48 -7.93 25.89
CA GLU A 82 1.29 -6.81 26.40
C GLU A 82 2.40 -6.38 25.42
N GLU A 83 2.98 -7.33 24.67
CA GLU A 83 3.91 -7.02 23.58
C GLU A 83 3.22 -6.30 22.42
N ARG A 84 2.03 -6.78 21.99
CA ARG A 84 1.26 -6.16 20.92
C ARG A 84 0.74 -4.77 21.32
N ALA A 85 0.31 -4.59 22.57
CA ALA A 85 -0.08 -3.29 23.11
C ALA A 85 1.07 -2.28 23.10
N ARG A 86 2.30 -2.71 23.44
CA ARG A 86 3.49 -1.85 23.35
C ARG A 86 3.86 -1.50 21.91
N ALA A 87 3.78 -2.47 21.00
CA ALA A 87 4.03 -2.23 19.58
C ALA A 87 3.01 -1.24 19.00
N LEU A 88 1.73 -1.39 19.35
CA LEU A 88 0.66 -0.49 18.92
C LEU A 88 0.82 0.91 19.51
N LYS A 89 1.21 1.04 20.79
CA LYS A 89 1.51 2.33 21.41
C LYS A 89 2.70 3.06 20.79
N ALA A 90 3.67 2.32 20.24
CA ALA A 90 4.79 2.90 19.53
C ALA A 90 4.38 3.47 18.15
N LEU A 91 3.35 2.89 17.53
CA LEU A 91 2.79 3.32 16.24
C LEU A 91 1.73 4.42 16.42
N ASP A 92 0.91 4.32 17.45
CA ASP A 92 -0.13 5.28 17.83
C ASP A 92 0.05 5.69 19.30
N PRO A 93 0.67 6.85 19.57
CA PRO A 93 0.85 7.36 20.93
C PRO A 93 -0.45 7.67 21.67
N SER A 94 -1.58 7.82 20.96
CA SER A 94 -2.90 8.04 21.58
C SER A 94 -3.49 6.75 22.15
N PHE A 95 -2.99 5.60 21.69
CA PHE A 95 -3.39 4.30 22.21
C PHE A 95 -2.98 4.15 23.68
N SER A 96 -3.98 3.91 24.53
CA SER A 96 -3.79 3.57 25.93
C SER A 96 -4.52 2.28 26.26
N PHE A 97 -3.78 1.34 26.85
CA PHE A 97 -4.33 0.09 27.34
C PHE A 97 -3.79 -0.15 28.74
N GLU A 98 -4.68 -0.13 29.71
CA GLU A 98 -4.40 -0.49 31.10
C GLU A 98 -5.11 -1.80 31.41
N MET A 99 -4.31 -2.82 31.70
CA MET A 99 -4.82 -4.13 32.07
C MET A 99 -5.20 -4.11 33.55
N ASN A 100 -6.27 -3.40 33.89
CA ASN A 100 -6.85 -3.39 35.24
C ASN A 100 -7.63 -4.69 35.46
N GLY A 101 -6.87 -5.76 35.64
CA GLY A 101 -7.32 -7.10 35.99
C GLY A 101 -6.50 -7.64 37.14
N GLU A 102 -6.36 -6.87 38.21
CA GLU A 102 -6.27 -7.49 39.54
C GLU A 102 -7.59 -8.22 39.76
N ASN A 103 -7.55 -9.54 39.68
CA ASN A 103 -8.47 -10.33 40.48
C ASN A 103 -7.57 -11.14 41.43
N PRO A 104 -7.73 -11.01 42.76
CA PRO A 104 -6.98 -11.79 43.74
C PRO A 104 -7.21 -13.29 43.58
#